data_AF-A0A2E5IQD2-F1
#
_entry.id   AF-A0A2E5IQD2-F1
#
_cell.length_a   1.000
_cell.length_b   1.000
_cell.length_c   1.000
_cell.angle_alpha   90.00
_cell.angle_beta   90.00
_cell.angle_gamma   90.00
#
_symmetry.space_group_name_H-M   'P 1'
#
loop_
_entity.id
_entity.type
_entity.pdbx_description
1 polymer ?
#
loop_
_entity_poly.entity_id
_entity_poly.type
_entity_poly.pdbx_seq_one_letter_code
_entity_poly.pdbx_strand_id
1 'polypeptide(L)'
;MNQSEKKYTVYEIEKLSKGKLTKYKLTKAILAGELKAEEVKEKKRGRGLPNYFIYENNLNKFLEKMEENKKHFINIPQDSVQSKYNASQETIQELHNLLKKNIENFETLENRLSKIQHDYDLIIPMLEKNNITIQENLVEKRKVIIEELANTPSFQVKKREELLKKLDTIG
;
A
#
# COMPACT_ATOMS: atom_id res chain seq x y z
N MET A 1 -23.51 3.94 -58.63
CA MET A 1 -23.24 2.59 -58.07
C MET A 1 -22.00 2.73 -57.19
N ASN A 2 -21.88 2.15 -56.00
CA ASN A 2 -22.74 1.19 -55.34
C ASN A 2 -22.12 0.89 -53.96
N GLN A 3 -22.97 0.27 -53.14
CA GLN A 3 -22.67 -0.38 -51.87
C GLN A 3 -22.56 0.60 -50.70
N SER A 4 -23.62 0.57 -49.88
CA SER A 4 -23.54 0.79 -48.45
C SER A 4 -22.21 0.25 -47.93
N GLU A 5 -21.27 1.13 -47.59
CA GLU A 5 -20.02 0.69 -47.00
C GLU A 5 -20.34 -0.15 -45.77
N LYS A 6 -19.83 -1.39 -45.74
CA LYS A 6 -20.05 -2.26 -44.60
C LYS A 6 -19.36 -1.63 -43.40
N LYS A 7 -20.14 -1.45 -42.33
CA LYS A 7 -19.62 -1.02 -41.04
C LYS A 7 -19.66 -2.20 -40.09
N TYR A 8 -18.61 -2.34 -39.33
CA TYR A 8 -18.47 -3.39 -38.34
C TYR A 8 -18.35 -2.75 -36.97
N THR A 9 -18.99 -3.38 -35.99
CA THR A 9 -18.69 -3.11 -34.59
C THR A 9 -17.32 -3.68 -34.23
N VAL A 10 -16.71 -3.13 -33.19
CA VAL A 10 -15.47 -3.65 -32.63
C VAL A 10 -15.57 -5.15 -32.30
N TYR A 11 -16.74 -5.60 -31.86
CA TYR A 11 -17.03 -7.01 -31.55
C TYR A 11 -17.04 -7.92 -32.78
N GLU A 12 -17.63 -7.46 -33.88
CA GLU A 12 -17.66 -8.22 -35.12
C GLU A 12 -16.25 -8.38 -35.70
N ILE A 13 -15.42 -7.32 -35.62
CA ILE A 13 -14.02 -7.37 -36.07
C ILE A 13 -13.20 -8.34 -35.21
N GLU A 14 -13.40 -8.35 -33.90
CA GLU A 14 -12.73 -9.31 -33.00
C GLU A 14 -13.09 -10.76 -33.35
N LYS A 15 -14.36 -11.03 -33.65
CA LYS A 15 -14.83 -12.35 -34.11
C LYS A 15 -14.22 -12.72 -35.47
N LEU A 16 -14.27 -11.82 -36.44
CA LEU A 16 -13.73 -12.05 -37.80
C LEU A 16 -12.22 -12.27 -37.78
N SER A 17 -11.50 -11.53 -36.93
CA SER A 17 -10.05 -11.66 -36.78
C SER A 17 -9.60 -12.84 -35.91
N LYS A 18 -10.54 -13.64 -35.40
CA LYS A 18 -10.28 -14.76 -34.48
C LYS A 18 -9.43 -14.34 -33.27
N GLY A 19 -9.69 -13.14 -32.73
CA GLY A 19 -8.97 -12.59 -31.57
C GLY A 19 -7.61 -11.95 -31.87
N LYS A 20 -7.14 -11.90 -33.13
CA LYS A 20 -5.88 -11.19 -33.46
C LYS A 20 -5.99 -9.69 -33.18
N LEU A 21 -7.16 -9.10 -33.48
CA LEU A 21 -7.52 -7.72 -33.18
C LEU A 21 -8.54 -7.73 -32.04
N THR A 22 -8.05 -7.61 -30.81
CA THR A 22 -8.92 -7.58 -29.63
C THR A 22 -9.65 -6.26 -29.51
N LYS A 23 -10.79 -6.25 -28.79
CA LYS A 23 -11.54 -5.01 -28.48
C LYS A 23 -10.63 -3.91 -27.91
N TYR A 24 -9.68 -4.29 -27.05
CA TYR A 24 -8.71 -3.37 -26.47
C TYR A 24 -7.78 -2.74 -27.53
N LYS A 25 -7.20 -3.53 -28.43
CA LYS A 25 -6.30 -3.02 -29.49
C LYS A 25 -7.03 -2.06 -30.43
N LEU A 26 -8.25 -2.41 -30.81
CA LEU A 26 -9.09 -1.60 -31.70
C LEU A 26 -9.49 -0.28 -31.03
N THR A 27 -9.92 -0.32 -29.77
CA THR A 27 -10.28 0.91 -29.03
C THR A 27 -9.07 1.81 -28.76
N LYS A 28 -7.90 1.23 -28.44
CA LYS A 28 -6.66 1.99 -28.31
C LYS A 28 -6.28 2.69 -29.63
N ALA A 29 -6.37 2.00 -30.77
CA ALA A 29 -6.07 2.58 -32.08
C ALA A 29 -7.05 3.71 -32.47
N ILE A 30 -8.32 3.59 -32.08
CA ILE A 30 -9.32 4.66 -32.28
C ILE A 30 -8.97 5.89 -31.42
N LEU A 31 -8.68 5.69 -30.13
CA LEU A 31 -8.31 6.78 -29.22
C LEU A 31 -7.01 7.47 -29.62
N ALA A 32 -6.05 6.74 -30.20
CA ALA A 32 -4.81 7.28 -30.73
C ALA A 32 -5.00 8.03 -32.07
N GLY A 33 -6.20 8.00 -32.67
CA GLY A 33 -6.48 8.60 -33.97
C GLY A 33 -5.93 7.81 -35.18
N GLU A 34 -5.35 6.63 -34.94
CA GLU A 34 -4.79 5.76 -35.98
C GLU A 34 -5.88 5.03 -36.78
N LEU A 35 -7.02 4.74 -36.14
CA LEU A 35 -8.18 4.10 -36.74
C LEU A 35 -9.40 5.01 -36.67
N LYS A 36 -9.93 5.42 -37.83
CA LYS A 36 -11.14 6.24 -37.90
C LYS A 36 -12.40 5.40 -37.60
N ALA A 37 -13.18 5.83 -36.63
CA ALA A 37 -14.43 5.21 -36.25
C ALA A 37 -15.52 6.24 -35.90
N GLU A 38 -16.78 5.84 -36.03
CA GLU A 38 -17.95 6.61 -35.62
C GLU A 38 -18.38 6.17 -34.22
N GLU A 39 -18.55 7.12 -33.28
CA GLU A 39 -19.09 6.82 -31.94
C GLU A 39 -20.61 6.64 -32.03
N VAL A 40 -21.12 5.53 -31.47
CA VAL A 40 -22.56 5.27 -31.41
C VAL A 40 -23.22 6.21 -30.41
N LYS A 41 -24.15 7.03 -30.89
CA LYS A 41 -24.84 8.07 -30.11
C LYS A 41 -25.65 7.53 -28.91
N GLU A 42 -26.11 6.28 -28.97
CA GLU A 42 -26.83 5.65 -27.85
C GLU A 42 -25.86 5.03 -26.83
N LYS A 43 -25.49 5.82 -25.82
CA LYS A 43 -24.78 5.32 -24.63
C LYS A 43 -25.75 4.52 -23.75
N LYS A 44 -25.92 3.22 -24.01
CA LYS A 44 -26.59 2.32 -23.05
C LYS A 44 -25.79 2.33 -21.75
N ARG A 45 -26.42 2.72 -20.63
CA ARG A 45 -25.80 2.73 -19.30
C ARG A 45 -25.49 1.29 -18.87
N GLY A 46 -24.21 0.95 -18.86
CA GLY A 46 -23.66 -0.33 -18.39
C GLY A 46 -22.13 -0.28 -18.35
N ARG A 47 -21.49 -1.08 -17.49
CA ARG A 47 -20.02 -1.19 -17.46
C ARG A 47 -19.55 -1.88 -18.74
N GLY A 48 -18.90 -1.15 -19.66
CA GLY A 48 -18.20 -1.79 -20.78
C GLY A 48 -18.13 -1.04 -22.12
N LEU A 49 -17.46 0.12 -22.14
CA LEU A 49 -16.92 0.85 -23.30
C LEU A 49 -17.91 1.48 -24.32
N PRO A 50 -17.50 2.61 -24.93
CA PRO A 50 -18.18 3.19 -26.08
C PRO A 50 -18.26 2.20 -27.25
N ASN A 51 -19.44 2.08 -27.83
CA ASN A 51 -19.65 1.34 -29.07
C ASN A 51 -19.11 2.20 -30.22
N TYR A 52 -18.11 1.69 -30.94
CA TYR A 52 -17.60 2.30 -32.16
C TYR A 52 -18.02 1.48 -33.37
N PHE A 53 -18.45 2.16 -34.43
CA PHE A 53 -18.56 1.57 -35.77
C PHE A 53 -17.33 1.93 -36.58
N ILE A 54 -16.72 0.93 -37.19
CA ILE A 54 -15.57 1.10 -38.08
C ILE A 54 -16.02 0.72 -39.49
N TYR A 55 -15.82 1.62 -40.43
CA TYR A 55 -16.06 1.36 -41.85
C TYR A 55 -14.99 0.44 -42.42
N GLU A 56 -15.37 -0.48 -43.29
CA GLU A 56 -14.48 -1.46 -43.94
C GLU A 56 -13.26 -0.78 -44.58
N ASN A 57 -13.46 0.34 -45.27
CA ASN A 57 -12.38 1.12 -45.89
C ASN A 57 -11.37 1.67 -44.88
N ASN A 58 -11.82 2.10 -43.71
CA ASN A 58 -10.94 2.59 -42.65
C ASN A 58 -10.19 1.44 -41.96
N LEU A 59 -10.85 0.29 -41.81
CA LEU A 59 -10.23 -0.93 -41.28
C LEU A 59 -9.12 -1.41 -42.21
N ASN A 60 -9.37 -1.48 -43.52
CA ASN A 60 -8.38 -1.92 -44.51
C ASN A 60 -7.15 -1.00 -44.52
N LYS A 61 -7.33 0.33 -44.51
CA LYS A 61 -6.22 1.30 -44.39
C LYS A 61 -5.40 1.10 -43.12
N PHE A 62 -6.04 0.76 -42.01
CA PHE A 62 -5.35 0.47 -40.76
C PHE A 62 -4.55 -0.84 -40.83
N LEU A 63 -5.12 -1.88 -41.46
CA LEU A 63 -4.43 -3.15 -41.67
C LEU A 63 -3.22 -3.01 -42.59
N GLU A 64 -3.34 -2.27 -43.68
CA GLU A 64 -2.23 -1.97 -44.59
C GLU A 64 -1.08 -1.28 -43.86
N LYS A 65 -1.38 -0.23 -43.07
CA LYS A 65 -0.37 0.44 -42.22
C LYS A 65 0.26 -0.50 -41.20
N MET A 66 -0.52 -1.39 -40.59
CA MET A 66 0.02 -2.40 -39.67
C MET A 66 0.98 -3.36 -40.38
N GLU A 67 0.72 -3.72 -41.64
CA GLU A 67 1.61 -4.58 -42.43
C GLU A 67 2.87 -3.85 -42.91
N GLU A 68 2.76 -2.57 -43.30
CA GLU A 68 3.91 -1.72 -43.63
C GLU A 68 4.84 -1.55 -42.42
N ASN A 69 4.29 -1.31 -41.23
CA ASN A 69 5.07 -1.23 -40.00
C ASN A 69 5.75 -2.57 -39.65
N LYS A 70 5.18 -3.72 -40.04
CA LYS A 70 5.88 -5.01 -39.91
C LYS A 70 7.00 -5.17 -40.94
N LYS A 71 6.91 -4.58 -42.13
CA LYS A 71 8.01 -4.62 -43.11
C LYS A 71 9.20 -3.78 -42.66
N HIS A 72 8.97 -2.79 -41.80
CA HIS A 72 10.01 -1.95 -41.21
C HIS A 72 10.58 -2.48 -39.87
N PHE A 73 10.44 -3.78 -39.57
CA PHE A 73 11.23 -4.35 -38.49
C PHE A 73 12.72 -4.18 -38.80
N ILE A 74 13.42 -3.42 -37.96
CA ILE A 74 14.88 -3.40 -37.91
C ILE A 74 15.28 -4.86 -37.70
N ASN A 75 15.99 -5.44 -38.68
CA ASN A 75 16.59 -6.77 -38.53
C ASN A 75 17.68 -6.64 -37.48
N ILE A 76 17.35 -6.93 -36.22
CA ILE A 76 18.32 -6.95 -35.12
C ILE A 76 19.15 -8.23 -35.33
N PRO A 77 20.46 -8.14 -35.61
CA PRO A 77 21.32 -9.31 -35.72
C PRO A 77 21.23 -10.10 -34.40
N GLN A 78 20.98 -11.41 -34.47
CA GLN A 78 20.84 -12.25 -33.26
C GLN A 78 22.09 -12.20 -32.36
N ASP A 79 23.24 -11.85 -32.92
CA ASP A 79 24.51 -11.72 -32.18
C ASP A 79 24.65 -10.42 -31.38
N SER A 80 23.78 -9.43 -31.59
CA SER A 80 23.89 -8.11 -30.94
C SER A 80 23.15 -7.98 -29.60
N VAL A 81 22.28 -8.96 -29.27
CA VAL A 81 21.50 -8.93 -28.01
C VAL A 81 22.27 -9.56 -26.85
N GLN A 82 23.17 -10.51 -27.10
CA GLN A 82 23.94 -11.16 -26.02
C GLN A 82 25.07 -10.28 -25.47
N SER A 83 25.60 -9.32 -26.23
CA SER A 83 26.70 -8.46 -25.77
C SER A 83 26.32 -7.47 -24.65
N LYS A 84 25.03 -7.11 -24.50
CA LYS A 84 24.57 -6.16 -23.47
C LYS A 84 24.11 -6.81 -22.15
N TYR A 85 24.05 -8.14 -22.11
CA TYR A 85 23.71 -8.91 -20.90
C TYR A 85 24.93 -9.52 -20.20
N ASN A 86 26.14 -9.12 -20.58
CA ASN A 86 27.32 -9.36 -19.74
C ASN A 86 27.33 -8.30 -18.63
N ALA A 87 26.43 -8.42 -17.65
CA ALA A 87 26.70 -7.82 -16.35
C ALA A 87 28.07 -8.37 -15.92
N SER A 88 29.04 -7.49 -15.71
CA SER A 88 30.37 -7.91 -15.27
C SER A 88 30.20 -8.81 -14.03
N GLN A 89 30.94 -9.91 -13.95
CA GLN A 89 30.90 -10.77 -12.76
C GLN A 89 31.17 -9.94 -11.49
N GLU A 90 31.99 -8.88 -11.60
CA GLU A 90 32.23 -7.88 -10.57
C GLU A 90 30.93 -7.19 -10.10
N THR A 91 30.09 -6.68 -11.00
CA THR A 91 28.80 -6.06 -10.64
C THR A 91 27.82 -7.02 -9.96
N ILE A 92 27.82 -8.31 -10.34
CA ILE A 92 26.97 -9.32 -9.69
C ILE A 92 27.49 -9.62 -8.28
N GLN A 93 28.80 -9.67 -8.11
CA GLN A 93 29.46 -9.97 -6.84
C GLN A 93 29.35 -8.81 -5.84
N GLU A 94 29.42 -7.56 -6.32
CA GLU A 94 29.11 -6.37 -5.53
C GLU A 94 27.65 -6.37 -5.05
N LEU A 95 26.71 -6.72 -5.93
CA LEU A 95 25.29 -6.82 -5.57
C LEU A 95 25.07 -7.89 -4.50
N HIS A 96 25.75 -9.04 -4.63
CA HIS A 96 25.70 -10.13 -3.67
C HIS A 96 26.26 -9.73 -2.30
N ASN A 97 27.37 -8.99 -2.28
CA ASN A 97 27.97 -8.47 -1.06
C ASN A 97 27.07 -7.43 -0.37
N LEU A 98 26.42 -6.55 -1.14
CA LEU A 98 25.44 -5.59 -0.62
C LEU A 98 24.21 -6.30 -0.03
N LEU A 99 23.69 -7.33 -0.71
CA LEU A 99 22.60 -8.15 -0.21
C LEU A 99 22.97 -8.84 1.10
N LYS A 100 24.15 -9.45 1.17
CA LYS A 100 24.65 -10.11 2.39
C LYS A 100 24.77 -9.13 3.56
N LYS A 101 25.37 -7.96 3.32
CA LYS A 101 25.49 -6.90 4.33
C LYS A 101 24.13 -6.40 4.82
N ASN A 102 23.15 -6.29 3.92
CA ASN A 102 21.79 -5.91 4.32
C ASN A 102 21.13 -6.98 5.18
N ILE A 103 21.29 -8.26 4.86
CA ILE A 103 20.79 -9.36 5.70
C ILE A 103 21.40 -9.30 7.10
N GLU A 104 22.72 -9.14 7.21
CA GLU A 104 23.41 -8.98 8.50
C GLU A 104 22.90 -7.75 9.26
N ASN A 105 22.67 -6.62 8.58
CA ASN A 105 22.07 -5.44 9.20
C ASN A 105 20.64 -5.72 9.71
N PHE A 106 19.82 -6.45 8.95
CA PHE A 106 18.47 -6.82 9.40
C PHE A 106 18.51 -7.69 10.65
N GLU A 107 19.39 -8.69 10.71
CA GLU A 107 19.58 -9.53 11.89
C GLU A 107 20.02 -8.71 13.12
N THR A 108 20.91 -7.73 12.94
CA THR A 108 21.30 -6.86 14.07
C THR A 108 20.16 -5.96 14.56
N LEU A 109 19.31 -5.48 13.64
CA LEU A 109 18.14 -4.67 13.98
C LEU A 109 17.08 -5.52 14.70
N GLU A 110 16.84 -6.74 14.24
CA GLU A 110 15.94 -7.69 14.88
C GLU A 110 16.40 -8.00 16.30
N ASN A 111 17.68 -8.30 16.49
CA ASN A 111 18.27 -8.52 17.83
C ASN A 111 18.12 -7.31 18.75
N ARG A 112 18.27 -6.08 18.22
CA ARG A 112 18.05 -4.85 18.99
C ARG A 112 16.59 -4.68 19.39
N LEU A 113 15.66 -4.97 18.48
CA LEU A 113 14.22 -4.93 18.76
C LEU A 113 13.84 -5.95 19.84
N SER A 114 14.36 -7.17 19.76
CA SER A 114 14.11 -8.19 20.78
C SER A 114 14.63 -7.78 22.16
N LYS A 115 15.79 -7.13 22.23
CA LYS A 115 16.31 -6.58 23.50
C LYS A 115 15.42 -5.48 24.05
N ILE A 116 15.02 -4.53 23.21
CA ILE A 116 14.11 -3.45 23.62
C ILE A 116 12.81 -4.03 24.14
N GLN A 117 12.24 -5.01 23.46
CA GLN A 117 11.00 -5.64 23.88
C GLN A 117 11.16 -6.38 25.21
N HIS A 118 12.27 -7.10 25.40
CA HIS A 118 12.59 -7.72 26.68
C HIS A 118 12.71 -6.68 27.81
N ASP A 119 13.40 -5.56 27.57
CA ASP A 119 13.53 -4.48 28.55
C ASP A 119 12.15 -3.88 28.89
N TYR A 120 11.27 -3.69 27.90
CA TYR A 120 9.88 -3.25 28.12
C TYR A 120 9.09 -4.23 28.99
N ASP A 121 9.18 -5.54 28.69
CA ASP A 121 8.48 -6.59 29.43
C ASP A 121 8.96 -6.69 30.89
N LEU A 122 10.18 -6.23 31.20
CA LEU A 122 10.69 -6.13 32.57
C LEU A 122 10.30 -4.83 33.27
N ILE A 123 10.44 -3.69 32.58
CA ILE A 123 10.25 -2.36 33.17
C ILE A 123 8.78 -2.09 33.52
N ILE A 124 7.85 -2.45 32.63
CA ILE A 124 6.42 -2.17 32.83
C ILE A 124 5.90 -2.83 34.13
N PRO A 125 6.11 -4.15 34.35
CA PRO A 125 5.67 -4.79 35.60
C PRO A 125 6.35 -4.23 36.85
N MET A 126 7.62 -3.78 36.74
CA MET A 126 8.31 -3.14 37.87
C MET A 126 7.66 -1.79 38.22
N LEU A 127 7.32 -0.97 37.22
CA LEU A 127 6.64 0.30 37.44
C LEU A 127 5.23 0.11 38.00
N GLU A 128 4.49 -0.89 37.51
CA GLU A 128 3.16 -1.25 38.04
C GLU A 128 3.25 -1.67 39.51
N LYS A 129 4.19 -2.56 39.86
CA LYS A 129 4.41 -2.98 41.25
C LYS A 129 4.79 -1.81 42.15
N ASN A 130 5.66 -0.91 41.68
CA ASN A 130 6.04 0.28 42.45
C ASN A 130 4.85 1.21 42.69
N ASN A 131 4.00 1.43 41.67
CA ASN A 131 2.80 2.26 41.82
C ASN A 131 1.80 1.65 42.80
N ILE A 132 1.58 0.34 42.75
CA ILE A 132 0.73 -0.37 43.71
C ILE A 132 1.26 -0.18 45.13
N THR A 133 2.57 -0.38 45.33
CA THR A 133 3.22 -0.23 46.64
C THR A 133 3.11 1.20 47.18
N ILE A 134 3.26 2.22 46.32
CA ILE A 134 3.09 3.62 46.71
C ILE A 134 1.65 3.89 47.12
N GLN A 135 0.67 3.39 46.36
CA GLN A 135 -0.75 3.56 46.68
C GLN A 135 -1.14 2.86 47.98
N GLU A 136 -0.68 1.63 48.23
CA GLU A 136 -0.91 0.92 49.48
C GLU A 136 -0.37 1.70 50.68
N ASN A 137 0.85 2.24 50.58
CA ASN A 137 1.44 3.09 51.62
C ASN A 137 0.65 4.38 51.87
N LEU A 138 0.11 5.01 50.82
CA LEU A 138 -0.75 6.20 50.96
C LEU A 138 -2.08 5.86 51.65
N VAL A 139 -2.69 4.73 51.27
CA VAL A 139 -3.93 4.23 51.88
C VAL A 139 -3.71 3.92 53.36
N GLU A 140 -2.60 3.28 53.70
CA GLU A 140 -2.26 2.94 55.09
C GLU A 140 -2.02 4.18 55.94
N LYS A 141 -1.29 5.18 55.42
CA LYS A 141 -1.12 6.49 56.09
C LYS A 141 -2.46 7.20 56.31
N ARG A 142 -3.36 7.18 55.32
CA ARG A 142 -4.71 7.76 55.47
C ARG A 142 -5.50 7.03 56.56
N LYS A 143 -5.44 5.69 56.59
CA LYS A 143 -6.14 4.87 57.58
C LYS A 143 -5.70 5.21 59.01
N VAL A 144 -4.40 5.34 59.26
CA VAL A 144 -3.87 5.74 60.58
C VAL A 144 -4.41 7.09 61.03
N ILE A 145 -4.43 8.09 60.15
CA ILE A 145 -4.96 9.43 60.48
C ILE A 145 -6.47 9.39 60.73
N ILE A 146 -7.23 8.61 59.95
CA ILE A 146 -8.68 8.43 60.14
C ILE A 146 -8.96 7.76 61.50
N GLU A 147 -8.20 6.73 61.87
CA GLU A 147 -8.31 6.07 63.17
C GLU A 147 -7.97 7.04 64.31
N GLU A 148 -6.92 7.86 64.16
CA GLU A 148 -6.58 8.88 65.16
C GLU A 148 -7.67 9.95 65.28
N LEU A 149 -8.28 10.36 64.16
CA LEU A 149 -9.40 11.32 64.15
C LEU A 149 -10.66 10.76 64.83
N ALA A 150 -10.94 9.47 64.61
CA ALA A 150 -12.07 8.77 65.24
C ALA A 150 -11.89 8.66 66.76
N ASN A 151 -10.65 8.43 67.21
CA ASN A 151 -10.31 8.33 68.63
C ASN A 151 -10.09 9.70 69.31
N THR A 152 -10.03 10.79 68.55
CA THR A 152 -9.84 12.15 69.10
C THR A 152 -11.17 12.74 69.56
N PRO A 153 -11.34 13.10 70.85
CA PRO A 153 -12.59 13.63 71.38
C PRO A 153 -13.04 14.94 70.71
N SER A 154 -14.35 15.16 70.62
CA SER A 154 -14.95 16.31 69.92
C SER A 154 -14.53 17.69 70.44
N PHE A 155 -14.16 17.79 71.71
CA PHE A 155 -13.70 19.04 72.33
C PHE A 155 -12.25 19.41 71.99
N GLN A 156 -11.46 18.50 71.41
CA GLN A 156 -10.08 18.77 70.96
C GLN A 156 -10.05 19.32 69.53
N VAL A 157 -10.74 20.45 69.31
CA VAL A 157 -10.99 21.03 67.96
C VAL A 157 -9.70 21.28 67.18
N LYS A 158 -8.68 21.89 67.80
CA LYS A 158 -7.39 22.18 67.15
C LYS A 158 -6.68 20.93 66.63
N LYS A 159 -6.70 19.84 67.41
CA LYS A 159 -6.08 18.56 67.01
C LYS A 159 -6.85 17.91 65.86
N ARG A 160 -8.18 17.98 65.89
CA ARG A 160 -9.03 17.48 64.79
C ARG A 160 -8.80 18.25 63.49
N GLU A 161 -8.69 19.58 63.55
CA GLU A 161 -8.35 20.42 62.38
C GLU A 161 -6.95 20.11 61.82
N GLU A 162 -5.97 19.86 62.69
CA GLU A 162 -4.62 19.46 62.27
C GLU A 162 -4.61 18.10 61.56
N LEU A 163 -5.35 17.12 62.09
CA LEU A 163 -5.48 15.79 61.47
C LEU A 163 -6.20 15.86 60.12
N LEU A 164 -7.25 16.68 60.00
CA LEU A 164 -7.94 16.91 58.72
C LEU A 164 -7.01 17.55 57.69
N LYS A 165 -6.24 18.57 58.08
CA LYS A 165 -5.23 19.18 57.20
C LYS A 165 -4.17 18.17 56.76
N LYS A 166 -3.71 17.30 57.67
CA LYS A 166 -2.77 16.23 57.33
C LYS A 166 -3.37 15.24 56.34
N LEU A 167 -4.65 14.89 56.47
CA LEU A 167 -5.36 14.01 55.54
C LEU A 167 -5.43 14.61 54.12
N ASP A 168 -5.75 15.91 54.02
CA ASP A 168 -5.85 16.63 52.74
C ASP A 168 -4.51 16.73 52.00
N THR A 169 -3.40 16.71 52.74
CA THR A 169 -2.04 16.78 52.16
C THR A 169 -1.48 15.44 51.69
N ILE A 170 -2.12 14.30 52.00
CA ILE A 170 -1.69 13.00 51.50
C ILE A 170 -2.22 12.82 50.07
N GLY A 171 -1.43 13.31 49.10
CA GLY A 171 -1.56 13.06 47.66
C GLY A 171 -0.57 12.01 47.19
#